data_AF-A0A9E0TWN1-F1
#
_entry.id   AF-A0A9E0TWN1-F1
#
_cell.length_a   1.000
_cell.length_b   1.000
_cell.length_c   1.000
_cell.angle_alpha   90.00
_cell.angle_beta   90.00
_cell.angle_gamma   90.00
#
_symmetry.space_group_name_H-M   'P 1'
#
loop_
_entity.id
_entity.type
_entity.pdbx_description
1 polymer ?
#
loop_
_entity_poly.entity_id
_entity_poly.type
_entity_poly.pdbx_seq_one_letter_code
_entity_poly.pdbx_strand_id
1 'polypeptide(L)'
;MISLALHLVVCIALCVGCSTKSPLYFQTKGRVVTSQLLEHLEDVHDLDDLIEILPRLQMLFDQLVDVMIEARKWQVKEGVEWGPSEEDAALSARLCSELNRIFAIPAARDLIEKSQHRALERLDAFETKVNKNARN
;
A
#
# COMPACT_ATOMS: atom_id res chain seq x y z
N MET A 1 16.02 -26.33 39.92
CA MET A 1 16.47 -25.45 38.80
C MET A 1 15.66 -25.61 37.51
N ILE A 2 14.93 -26.72 37.29
CA ILE A 2 14.11 -26.93 36.08
C ILE A 2 12.83 -26.07 36.06
N SER A 3 12.26 -25.74 37.23
CA SER A 3 11.03 -24.94 37.33
C SER A 3 11.19 -23.48 36.86
N LEU A 4 12.35 -22.86 37.10
CA LEU A 4 12.64 -21.48 36.65
C LEU A 4 12.77 -21.38 35.12
N ALA A 5 13.34 -22.40 34.47
CA ALA A 5 13.47 -22.45 33.02
C ALA A 5 12.10 -22.59 32.33
N LEU A 6 11.17 -23.36 32.92
CA LEU A 6 9.83 -23.54 32.35
C LEU A 6 9.00 -22.25 32.40
N HIS A 7 9.11 -21.47 33.49
CA HIS A 7 8.42 -20.18 33.62
C HIS A 7 9.02 -19.12 32.67
N LEU A 8 10.33 -19.15 32.43
CA LEU A 8 11.00 -18.23 31.51
C LEU A 8 10.56 -18.45 30.05
N VAL A 9 10.41 -19.71 29.62
CA VAL A 9 9.95 -20.06 28.26
C VAL A 9 8.48 -19.68 28.04
N VAL A 10 7.62 -19.83 29.05
CA VAL A 10 6.22 -19.40 28.98
C VAL A 10 6.10 -17.86 28.90
N CYS A 11 6.93 -17.11 29.63
CA CYS A 11 6.95 -15.65 29.53
C CYS A 11 7.46 -15.14 28.17
N ILE A 12 8.47 -15.79 27.58
CA ILE A 12 8.98 -15.42 26.26
C ILE A 12 7.95 -15.73 25.15
N ALA A 13 7.22 -16.85 25.26
CA ALA A 13 6.16 -17.19 24.31
C ALA A 13 4.97 -16.21 24.31
N LEU A 14 4.72 -15.53 25.44
CA LEU A 14 3.68 -14.50 25.58
C LEU A 14 4.09 -13.11 25.05
N CYS A 15 5.39 -12.88 24.77
CA CYS A 15 5.89 -11.60 24.27
C CYS A 15 5.99 -11.51 22.74
N VAL A 16 5.68 -12.57 21.99
CA VAL A 16 5.86 -12.61 20.51
C VAL A 16 4.58 -12.21 19.73
N GLY A 17 3.51 -11.79 20.42
CA GLY A 17 2.18 -11.63 19.82
C GLY A 17 1.65 -10.20 19.62
N CYS A 18 2.36 -9.15 20.03
CA CYS A 18 1.81 -7.78 20.02
C CYS A 18 2.36 -6.94 18.84
N SER A 19 2.10 -7.35 17.59
CA SER A 19 2.05 -6.38 16.50
C SER A 19 0.61 -5.84 16.44
N THR A 20 0.31 -4.85 17.28
CA THR A 20 -0.98 -4.13 17.17
C THR A 20 -0.91 -3.26 15.93
N LYS A 21 -1.53 -3.72 14.84
CA LYS A 21 -1.79 -2.88 13.66
C LYS A 21 -2.43 -1.57 14.16
N SER A 22 -1.93 -0.45 13.67
CA SER A 22 -2.34 0.90 14.05
C SER A 22 -2.45 1.77 12.79
N PRO A 23 -3.09 2.95 12.88
CA PRO A 23 -3.05 3.96 11.81
C PRO A 23 -1.62 4.17 11.29
N LEU A 24 -0.69 4.49 12.20
CA LEU A 24 0.71 4.73 11.85
C LEU A 24 1.35 3.54 11.11
N TYR A 25 1.05 2.30 11.51
CA TYR A 25 1.56 1.11 10.83
C TYR A 25 1.20 1.08 9.33
N PHE A 26 -0.08 1.33 9.00
CA PHE A 26 -0.52 1.34 7.60
C PHE A 26 0.01 2.54 6.83
N GLN A 27 0.08 3.69 7.49
CA GLN A 27 0.68 4.91 6.95
C GLN A 27 2.13 4.68 6.55
N THR A 28 2.97 4.22 7.49
CA THR A 28 4.37 3.91 7.22
C THR A 28 4.52 2.90 6.08
N LYS A 29 3.71 1.83 6.08
CA LYS A 29 3.77 0.82 5.01
C LYS A 29 3.37 1.40 3.65
N GLY A 30 2.32 2.22 3.59
CA GLY A 30 1.90 2.91 2.37
C GLY A 30 2.98 3.85 1.85
N ARG A 31 3.61 4.64 2.73
CA ARG A 31 4.70 5.54 2.36
C ARG A 31 5.88 4.80 1.75
N VAL A 32 6.29 3.67 2.34
CA VAL A 32 7.39 2.86 1.78
C VAL A 32 7.10 2.44 0.34
N VAL A 33 5.89 1.93 0.06
CA VAL A 33 5.52 1.51 -1.30
C VAL A 33 5.43 2.71 -2.24
N THR A 34 4.86 3.83 -1.80
CA THR A 34 4.78 5.07 -2.59
C THR A 34 6.16 5.65 -2.90
N SER A 35 7.09 5.62 -1.96
CA SER A 35 8.47 6.06 -2.18
C SER A 35 9.19 5.17 -3.20
N GLN A 36 8.96 3.86 -3.16
CA GLN A 36 9.52 2.93 -4.17
C GLN A 36 8.92 3.16 -5.56
N LEU A 37 7.61 3.44 -5.64
CA LEU A 37 6.99 3.85 -6.90
C LEU A 37 7.64 5.11 -7.44
N LEU A 38 7.81 6.13 -6.61
CA LEU A 38 8.45 7.39 -6.98
C LEU A 38 9.88 7.19 -7.49
N GLU A 39 10.70 6.42 -6.77
CA GLU A 39 12.08 6.11 -7.17
C GLU A 39 12.13 5.51 -8.58
N HIS A 40 11.31 4.50 -8.86
CA HIS A 40 11.28 3.90 -10.19
C HIS A 40 10.71 4.82 -11.27
N LEU A 41 9.69 5.63 -10.96
CA LEU A 41 9.11 6.56 -11.92
C LEU A 41 10.06 7.70 -12.27
N GLU A 42 10.83 8.19 -11.29
CA GLU A 42 11.82 9.28 -11.47
C GLU A 42 12.95 8.87 -12.41
N ASP A 43 13.30 7.59 -12.44
CA ASP A 43 14.32 7.02 -13.34
C ASP A 43 13.82 6.83 -14.79
N VAL A 44 12.52 6.99 -15.07
CA VAL A 44 11.98 6.87 -16.43
C VAL A 44 12.21 8.16 -17.21
N HIS A 45 12.97 8.09 -18.31
CA HIS A 45 13.20 9.21 -19.21
C HIS A 45 12.50 9.02 -20.56
N ASP A 46 12.33 7.79 -21.01
CA ASP A 46 11.64 7.46 -22.25
C ASP A 46 10.72 6.23 -22.14
N LEU A 47 10.22 5.78 -23.29
CA LEU A 47 9.27 4.67 -23.36
C LEU A 47 9.93 3.31 -23.09
N ASP A 48 11.20 3.14 -23.46
CA ASP A 48 11.91 1.87 -23.29
C ASP A 48 12.22 1.66 -21.80
N ASP A 49 12.65 2.72 -21.09
CA ASP A 49 12.80 2.72 -19.63
C ASP A 49 11.50 2.27 -18.94
N LEU A 50 10.38 2.87 -19.36
CA LEU A 50 9.07 2.54 -18.81
C LEU A 50 8.74 1.06 -19.01
N ILE A 51 8.90 0.56 -20.24
CA ILE A 51 8.61 -0.84 -20.59
C ILE A 51 9.44 -1.80 -19.72
N GLU A 52 10.71 -1.48 -19.49
CA GLU A 52 11.59 -2.29 -18.65
C GLU A 52 11.07 -2.39 -17.20
N ILE A 53 10.61 -1.27 -16.63
CA ILE A 53 10.16 -1.23 -15.23
C ILE A 53 8.68 -1.58 -15.02
N LEU A 54 7.87 -1.71 -16.08
CA LEU A 54 6.43 -2.00 -15.98
C LEU A 54 6.08 -3.17 -15.04
N PRO A 55 6.77 -4.34 -15.09
CA PRO A 55 6.48 -5.44 -14.18
C PRO A 55 6.68 -5.06 -12.71
N ARG A 56 7.70 -4.22 -12.43
CA ARG A 56 8.01 -3.73 -11.09
C ARG A 56 6.94 -2.74 -10.61
N LEU A 57 6.53 -1.81 -11.46
CA LEU A 57 5.46 -0.86 -11.16
C LEU A 57 4.14 -1.59 -10.85
N GLN A 58 3.77 -2.57 -11.67
CA GLN A 58 2.57 -3.38 -11.44
C GLN A 58 2.59 -4.07 -10.07
N MET A 59 3.72 -4.68 -9.69
CA MET A 59 3.88 -5.30 -8.38
C MET A 59 3.70 -4.28 -7.24
N LEU A 60 4.25 -3.07 -7.39
CA LEU A 60 4.13 -2.01 -6.38
C LEU A 60 2.71 -1.45 -6.28
N PHE A 61 1.98 -1.31 -7.39
CA PHE A 61 0.57 -0.95 -7.37
C PHE A 61 -0.28 -2.02 -6.66
N ASP A 62 -0.03 -3.30 -6.95
CA ASP A 62 -0.68 -4.42 -6.25
C ASP A 62 -0.38 -4.38 -4.73
N GLN A 63 0.86 -4.09 -4.33
CA GLN A 63 1.25 -3.95 -2.93
C GLN A 63 0.59 -2.75 -2.25
N LEU A 64 0.50 -1.60 -2.93
CA LEU A 64 -0.14 -0.41 -2.38
C LEU A 64 -1.63 -0.67 -2.13
N VAL A 65 -2.32 -1.28 -3.09
CA VAL A 65 -3.73 -1.70 -2.91
C VAL A 65 -3.89 -2.69 -1.77
N ASP A 66 -2.96 -3.63 -1.60
CA ASP A 66 -2.99 -4.56 -0.45
C ASP A 66 -2.88 -3.83 0.89
N VAL A 67 -2.04 -2.78 0.97
CA VAL A 67 -1.97 -1.91 2.16
C VAL A 67 -3.31 -1.22 2.41
N MET A 68 -3.93 -0.64 1.37
CA MET A 68 -5.20 0.07 1.47
C MET A 68 -6.35 -0.86 1.92
N ILE A 69 -6.44 -2.04 1.32
CA ILE A 69 -7.44 -3.05 1.69
C ILE A 69 -7.25 -3.50 3.13
N GLU A 70 -6.02 -3.79 3.56
CA GLU A 70 -5.74 -4.20 4.93
C GLU A 70 -6.01 -3.09 5.96
N ALA A 71 -5.70 -1.84 5.60
CA ALA A 71 -6.02 -0.67 6.41
C ALA A 71 -7.53 -0.52 6.58
N ARG A 72 -8.29 -0.68 5.49
CA ARG A 72 -9.75 -0.58 5.51
C ARG A 72 -10.41 -1.71 6.29
N LYS A 73 -9.95 -2.95 6.14
CA LYS A 73 -10.40 -4.08 6.97
C LYS A 73 -10.20 -3.80 8.45
N TRP A 74 -9.04 -3.22 8.81
CA TRP A 74 -8.73 -2.85 10.19
C TRP A 74 -9.64 -1.72 10.69
N GLN A 75 -9.87 -0.67 9.90
CA GLN A 75 -10.80 0.41 10.25
C GLN A 75 -12.19 -0.13 10.58
N VAL A 76 -12.73 -1.00 9.71
CA VAL A 76 -14.05 -1.63 9.89
C VAL A 76 -14.07 -2.50 11.15
N LYS A 77 -13.01 -3.28 11.40
CA LYS A 77 -12.91 -4.18 12.55
C LYS A 77 -12.83 -3.42 13.88
N GLU A 78 -12.05 -2.35 13.93
CA GLU A 78 -11.81 -1.59 15.16
C GLU A 78 -12.83 -0.45 15.34
N GLY A 79 -13.66 -0.16 14.34
CA GLY A 79 -14.62 0.95 14.39
C GLY A 79 -13.95 2.32 14.44
N VAL A 80 -12.74 2.44 13.89
CA VAL A 80 -11.93 3.67 13.91
C VAL A 80 -11.90 4.28 12.51
N GLU A 81 -12.24 5.56 12.44
CA GLU A 81 -12.00 6.38 11.25
C GLU A 81 -10.68 7.12 11.39
N TRP A 82 -9.90 7.14 10.31
CA TRP A 82 -8.69 7.93 10.21
C TRP A 82 -8.41 8.23 8.74
N GLY A 83 -7.70 9.34 8.49
CA GLY A 83 -7.38 9.81 7.15
C GLY A 83 -5.87 9.94 6.92
N PRO A 84 -5.48 10.29 5.69
CA PRO A 84 -4.09 10.57 5.36
C PRO A 84 -3.54 11.74 6.21
N SER A 85 -2.27 11.65 6.60
CA SER A 85 -1.52 12.73 7.20
C SER A 85 -1.08 13.75 6.15
N GLU A 86 -0.52 14.88 6.59
CA GLU A 86 0.11 15.86 5.70
C GLU A 86 1.27 15.26 4.89
N GLU A 87 2.07 14.38 5.51
CA GLU A 87 3.15 13.66 4.83
C GLU A 87 2.63 12.71 3.75
N ASP A 88 1.50 12.02 4.02
CA ASP A 88 0.84 11.18 3.02
C ASP A 88 0.34 12.01 1.84
N ALA A 89 -0.25 13.17 2.12
CA ALA A 89 -0.73 14.10 1.10
C ALA A 89 0.42 14.64 0.24
N ALA A 90 1.57 14.97 0.85
CA ALA A 90 2.75 15.43 0.13
C ALA A 90 3.32 14.34 -0.80
N LEU A 91 3.41 13.09 -0.33
CA LEU A 91 3.84 11.96 -1.15
C LEU A 91 2.86 11.67 -2.30
N SER A 92 1.55 11.73 -2.03
CA SER A 92 0.53 11.58 -3.06
C SER A 92 0.65 12.67 -4.12
N ALA A 93 0.90 13.92 -3.73
CA ALA A 93 1.08 15.02 -4.66
C ALA A 93 2.31 14.82 -5.56
N ARG A 94 3.43 14.36 -4.98
CA ARG A 94 4.64 14.04 -5.75
C ARG A 94 4.40 12.89 -6.73
N LEU A 95 3.72 11.82 -6.29
CA LEU A 95 3.37 10.69 -7.17
C LEU A 95 2.49 11.15 -8.34
N CYS A 96 1.49 11.98 -8.09
CA CYS A 96 0.66 12.57 -9.15
C CYS A 96 1.49 13.42 -10.13
N SER A 97 2.44 14.21 -9.61
CA SER A 97 3.34 15.01 -10.45
C SER A 97 4.18 14.13 -11.38
N GLU A 98 4.79 13.06 -10.85
CA GLU A 98 5.62 12.16 -11.65
C GLU A 98 4.82 11.36 -12.68
N LEU A 99 3.62 10.90 -12.32
CA LEU A 99 2.72 10.26 -13.27
C LEU A 99 2.32 11.21 -14.41
N ASN A 100 2.03 12.49 -14.09
CA ASN A 100 1.74 13.49 -15.11
C ASN A 100 2.94 13.75 -16.04
N ARG A 101 4.17 13.75 -15.51
CA ARG A 101 5.39 13.84 -16.32
C ARG A 101 5.50 12.66 -17.28
N ILE A 102 5.31 11.43 -16.77
CA ILE A 102 5.38 10.20 -17.58
C ILE A 102 4.27 10.18 -18.64
N PHE A 103 3.07 10.67 -18.33
CA PHE A 103 1.98 10.76 -19.30
C PHE A 103 2.25 11.69 -20.48
N ALA A 104 3.28 12.54 -20.42
CA ALA A 104 3.75 13.30 -21.57
C ALA A 104 4.53 12.45 -22.58
N ILE A 105 5.03 11.27 -22.19
CA ILE A 105 5.70 10.32 -23.09
C ILE A 105 4.63 9.63 -23.97
N PRO A 106 4.82 9.59 -25.31
CA PRO A 106 3.88 8.91 -26.20
C PRO A 106 3.63 7.46 -25.79
N ALA A 107 2.35 7.04 -25.77
CA ALA A 107 1.87 5.71 -25.36
C ALA A 107 2.08 5.31 -23.88
N ALA A 108 2.81 6.09 -23.08
CA ALA A 108 3.10 5.74 -21.68
C ALA A 108 1.85 5.69 -20.80
N ARG A 109 0.86 6.57 -21.04
CA ARG A 109 -0.42 6.58 -20.32
C ARG A 109 -1.10 5.22 -20.35
N ASP A 110 -1.31 4.66 -21.55
CA ASP A 110 -2.00 3.38 -21.71
C ASP A 110 -1.26 2.24 -21.02
N LEU A 111 0.08 2.28 -21.01
CA LEU A 111 0.90 1.27 -20.33
C LEU A 111 0.76 1.36 -18.81
N ILE A 112 0.83 2.56 -18.25
CA ILE A 112 0.62 2.77 -16.81
C ILE A 112 -0.80 2.38 -16.40
N GLU A 113 -1.82 2.83 -17.13
CA GLU A 113 -3.23 2.51 -16.82
C GLU A 113 -3.47 0.99 -16.84
N LYS A 114 -2.91 0.27 -17.83
CA LYS A 114 -2.94 -1.20 -17.88
C LYS A 114 -2.24 -1.84 -16.68
N SER A 115 -1.08 -1.30 -16.27
CA SER A 115 -0.34 -1.81 -15.12
C SER A 115 -1.09 -1.63 -13.79
N GLN A 116 -1.92 -0.58 -13.67
CA GLN A 116 -2.72 -0.29 -12.48
C GLN A 116 -4.07 -1.03 -12.46
N HIS A 117 -4.60 -1.36 -13.64
CA HIS A 117 -5.98 -1.80 -13.85
C HIS A 117 -6.41 -2.90 -12.86
N ARG A 118 -5.67 -4.01 -12.82
CA ARG A 118 -5.99 -5.14 -11.94
C ARG A 118 -5.99 -4.77 -10.46
N ALA A 119 -5.04 -3.94 -10.03
CA ALA A 119 -4.96 -3.52 -8.64
C ALA A 119 -6.17 -2.65 -8.27
N LEU A 120 -6.54 -1.71 -9.14
CA LEU A 120 -7.69 -0.83 -8.93
C LEU A 120 -9.03 -1.59 -8.95
N GLU A 121 -9.20 -2.56 -9.85
CA GLU A 121 -10.39 -3.44 -9.86
C GLU A 121 -10.55 -4.21 -8.55
N ARG A 122 -9.46 -4.71 -7.97
CA ARG A 122 -9.48 -5.40 -6.67
C ARG A 122 -9.90 -4.46 -5.54
N LEU A 123 -9.39 -3.22 -5.54
CA LEU A 123 -9.75 -2.22 -4.55
C LEU A 123 -11.24 -1.86 -4.65
N ASP A 124 -11.74 -1.61 -5.86
CA ASP A 124 -13.15 -1.26 -6.11
C ASP A 124 -14.11 -2.41 -5.71
N ALA A 125 -13.78 -3.64 -6.08
CA ALA A 125 -14.54 -4.82 -5.69
C ALA A 125 -14.62 -4.98 -4.16
N PHE A 126 -13.52 -4.67 -3.47
CA PHE A 126 -13.46 -4.70 -2.02
C PHE A 126 -14.31 -3.59 -1.38
N GLU A 127 -14.16 -2.33 -1.80
CA GLU A 127 -14.94 -1.20 -1.26
C GLU A 127 -16.44 -1.37 -1.53
N THR A 128 -16.82 -1.87 -2.71
CA THR A 128 -18.20 -2.21 -3.04
C THR A 128 -18.79 -3.23 -2.06
N LYS A 129 -18.01 -4.24 -1.66
CA LYS A 129 -18.44 -5.26 -0.69
C LYS A 129 -18.59 -4.66 0.71
N VAL A 130 -17.62 -3.85 1.16
CA VAL A 130 -17.67 -3.19 2.46
C VAL A 130 -18.88 -2.26 2.57
N ASN A 131 -19.12 -1.45 1.55
CA ASN A 131 -20.24 -0.48 1.53
C ASN A 131 -21.62 -1.16 1.49
N LYS A 132 -21.74 -2.33 0.85
CA LYS A 132 -22.98 -3.14 0.91
C LYS A 132 -23.23 -3.68 2.31
N ASN A 133 -22.19 -4.15 3.00
CA ASN A 133 -22.33 -4.69 4.35
C ASN A 133 -22.66 -3.62 5.39
N ALA A 134 -22.22 -2.37 5.19
CA ALA A 134 -22.52 -1.27 6.11
C ALA A 134 -23.98 -0.75 6.03
N ARG A 135 -24.74 -1.14 5.00
CA ARG A 135 -26.13 -0.71 4.78
C ARG A 135 -27.18 -1.73 5.25
N ASN A 136 -26.75 -2.94 5.64
CA ASN A 136 -27.60 -4.01 6.14
C ASN A 136 -27.50 -4.10 7.67
#